data_AF-A0A377G928-F1
#
_entry.id   AF-A0A377G928-F1
#
_cell.length_a   1.000
_cell.length_b   1.000
_cell.length_c   1.000
_cell.angle_alpha   90.00
_cell.angle_beta   90.00
_cell.angle_gamma   90.00
#
_symmetry.space_group_name_H-M   'P 1'
#
loop_
_entity.id
_entity.type
_entity.pdbx_description
1 polymer ?
#
loop_
_entity_poly.entity_id
_entity_poly.type
_entity_poly.pdbx_seq_one_letter_code
_entity_poly.pdbx_strand_id
1 'polypeptide(L)'
;MIKDKGNISTWDNRPINADYLYSYFVEVNGSRIHYTEQGKGKSILFIHGMPSSSYLWRNIIPHLIPYGRCIALDLIGHGQSDSPQIEFSVRDHLDYLTKFIEILDLKDILIVGHSWGITLGVAYAKNNEKNIRGLSYFEPMLGAWDSWEEFNPDNPQAQETFKKFRSEEGWDLIVNQNIFLEQIFVNASIRKLSPEEKENYIKPFKSIARRKAVWKAPQELPIAGSPQEVVELVDDNFTWQKQTHIPQLFFYTTPAAFFKTEQVKEFGKVASSVSLYYLGEGIYNHAEDYPDEIGRGIAEWIINNYSIDKAIPKFSLYTNIHKAIRKEIFLMCSWAGRIDFFDKNETQKFLQQFKSLLSLLRDHSKHEDTFIHPLLQKKGLVEFNLLHNEHEELEQKLVDLENLLHKSLDSPDKTIGLELSNVFYLEFCHFASNYLHHLHFEEVDVMAALHRNYDQFELLRIMEQFKKSQTIEETKTSLKGIFSSINPYESLFVLSSIQKAVPCDLFMELCELAKMNISEQHWEKIDAILVSTTKVAK
;
A
#
# COMPACT_ATOMS: atom_id res chain seq x y z
N MET A 1 25.98 -1.89 -21.63
CA MET A 1 24.98 -2.02 -22.72
C MET A 1 23.91 -3.00 -22.27
N ILE A 2 22.85 -2.50 -21.65
CA ILE A 2 21.59 -3.23 -21.45
C ILE A 2 20.54 -2.25 -21.99
N LYS A 3 20.22 -2.44 -23.27
CA LYS A 3 19.03 -1.87 -23.90
C LYS A 3 17.98 -2.95 -23.74
N ASP A 4 17.05 -2.77 -22.81
CA ASP A 4 15.73 -3.37 -22.97
C ASP A 4 14.71 -2.32 -22.58
N LYS A 5 14.14 -1.69 -23.61
CA LYS A 5 13.05 -0.73 -23.51
C LYS A 5 11.77 -1.55 -23.36
N GLY A 6 11.41 -1.87 -22.12
CA GLY A 6 10.09 -2.41 -21.80
C GLY A 6 9.02 -1.38 -22.14
N ASN A 7 8.09 -1.75 -23.02
CA ASN A 7 6.95 -0.97 -23.48
C ASN A 7 6.18 -0.30 -22.33
N ILE A 8 6.03 1.02 -22.40
CA ILE A 8 5.24 1.89 -21.51
C ILE A 8 3.73 1.79 -21.80
N SER A 9 3.23 0.71 -22.44
CA SER A 9 1.89 0.68 -23.04
C SER A 9 0.79 -0.04 -22.24
N THR A 10 0.93 -0.25 -20.92
CA THR A 10 -0.12 -0.93 -20.10
C THR A 10 -0.71 -0.05 -18.99
N TRP A 11 -0.37 1.24 -18.91
CA TRP A 11 -0.67 2.10 -17.75
C TRP A 11 -2.00 2.88 -17.80
N ASP A 12 -2.76 2.80 -18.89
CA ASP A 12 -3.87 3.74 -19.16
C ASP A 12 -5.18 3.46 -18.39
N ASN A 13 -5.33 2.32 -17.68
CA ASN A 13 -6.57 1.95 -16.99
C ASN A 13 -6.34 1.41 -15.56
N ARG A 14 -5.75 2.22 -14.65
CA ARG A 14 -5.73 1.88 -13.21
C ARG A 14 -7.08 2.22 -12.56
N PRO A 15 -7.67 1.34 -11.71
CA PRO A 15 -8.82 1.71 -10.91
C PRO A 15 -8.44 2.80 -9.90
N ILE A 16 -9.29 3.83 -9.79
CA ILE A 16 -9.16 4.91 -8.82
C ILE A 16 -9.47 4.33 -7.44
N ASN A 17 -8.46 4.22 -6.58
CA ASN A 17 -8.62 3.63 -5.26
C ASN A 17 -8.76 4.74 -4.21
N ALA A 18 -9.89 5.46 -4.18
CA ALA A 18 -10.15 6.50 -3.18
C ALA A 18 -11.16 6.05 -2.10
N ASP A 19 -11.88 4.95 -2.32
CA ASP A 19 -13.05 4.56 -1.50
C ASP A 19 -12.70 3.94 -0.14
N TYR A 20 -11.42 3.68 0.15
CA TYR A 20 -10.97 3.19 1.46
C TYR A 20 -10.64 4.32 2.44
N LEU A 21 -10.66 5.58 1.99
CA LEU A 21 -10.31 6.75 2.77
C LEU A 21 -11.56 7.34 3.44
N TYR A 22 -11.56 7.40 4.76
CA TYR A 22 -12.64 8.07 5.47
C TYR A 22 -12.52 9.58 5.28
N SER A 23 -13.63 10.22 4.90
CA SER A 23 -13.69 11.65 4.58
C SER A 23 -14.22 12.44 5.76
N TYR A 24 -13.53 13.52 6.12
CA TYR A 24 -13.85 14.38 7.25
C TYR A 24 -13.76 15.86 6.89
N PHE A 25 -14.34 16.70 7.74
CA PHE A 25 -14.19 18.15 7.70
C PHE A 25 -13.83 18.65 9.09
N VAL A 26 -13.00 19.68 9.14
CA VAL A 26 -12.68 20.43 10.35
C VAL A 26 -12.80 21.92 10.09
N GLU A 27 -13.33 22.67 11.05
CA GLU A 27 -13.47 24.12 10.96
C GLU A 27 -12.12 24.80 11.27
N VAL A 28 -11.62 25.60 10.35
CA VAL A 28 -10.39 26.39 10.49
C VAL A 28 -10.70 27.82 10.06
N ASN A 29 -10.52 28.81 10.94
CA ASN A 29 -10.82 30.22 10.64
C ASN A 29 -12.23 30.47 10.07
N GLY A 30 -13.22 29.64 10.47
CA GLY A 30 -14.61 29.75 9.96
C GLY A 30 -14.80 29.24 8.54
N SER A 31 -13.87 28.45 8.01
CA SER A 31 -14.00 27.69 6.76
C SER A 31 -13.79 26.20 7.03
N ARG A 32 -14.52 25.35 6.34
CA ARG A 32 -14.33 23.90 6.44
C ARG A 32 -13.16 23.46 5.60
N ILE A 33 -12.20 22.81 6.24
CA ILE A 33 -11.09 22.11 5.61
C ILE A 33 -11.45 20.64 5.52
N HIS A 34 -11.51 20.13 4.29
CA HIS A 34 -11.66 18.71 4.02
C HIS A 34 -10.33 17.99 4.23
N TYR A 35 -10.42 16.77 4.77
CA TYR A 35 -9.29 15.85 4.76
C TYR A 35 -9.78 14.41 4.71
N THR A 36 -8.92 13.53 4.22
CA THR A 36 -9.09 12.09 4.35
C THR A 36 -8.20 11.53 5.45
N GLU A 37 -8.66 10.47 6.09
CA GLU A 37 -7.91 9.79 7.15
C GLU A 37 -8.05 8.27 7.07
N GLN A 38 -6.94 7.56 7.27
CA GLN A 38 -6.93 6.11 7.43
C GLN A 38 -5.70 5.63 8.20
N GLY A 39 -5.82 4.48 8.88
CA GLY A 39 -4.72 3.89 9.66
C GLY A 39 -4.67 4.40 11.10
N LYS A 40 -3.61 4.04 11.83
CA LYS A 40 -3.43 4.34 13.26
C LYS A 40 -1.95 4.56 13.58
N GLY A 41 -1.67 5.16 14.74
CA GLY A 41 -0.32 5.42 15.22
C GLY A 41 0.17 6.82 14.87
N LYS A 42 1.48 6.97 14.66
CA LYS A 42 2.13 8.26 14.38
C LYS A 42 1.58 8.89 13.09
N SER A 43 1.45 10.21 13.07
CA SER A 43 0.86 10.93 11.94
C SER A 43 1.76 10.90 10.70
N ILE A 44 1.13 10.68 9.55
CA ILE A 44 1.70 10.88 8.22
C ILE A 44 0.78 11.88 7.51
N LEU A 45 1.25 13.12 7.37
CA LEU A 45 0.48 14.23 6.83
C LEU A 45 0.84 14.46 5.36
N PHE A 46 -0.12 14.27 4.47
CA PHE A 46 0.05 14.46 3.03
C PHE A 46 -0.45 15.84 2.62
N ILE A 47 0.41 16.63 1.96
CA ILE A 47 0.12 18.02 1.56
C ILE A 47 0.34 18.14 0.06
N HIS A 48 -0.76 18.27 -0.70
CA HIS A 48 -0.71 18.37 -2.16
C HIS A 48 -0.23 19.75 -2.65
N GLY A 49 0.22 19.83 -3.90
CA GLY A 49 0.48 21.09 -4.59
C GLY A 49 -0.80 21.72 -5.17
N MET A 50 -0.75 22.99 -5.54
CA MET A 50 -1.87 23.69 -6.19
C MET A 50 -1.79 23.51 -7.71
N PRO A 51 -2.87 23.15 -8.44
CA PRO A 51 -4.28 23.12 -8.04
C PRO A 51 -4.85 21.71 -7.77
N SER A 52 -4.08 20.84 -7.11
CA SER A 52 -4.51 19.46 -6.83
C SER A 52 -5.46 19.36 -5.63
N SER A 53 -5.60 18.16 -5.07
CA SER A 53 -6.30 17.87 -3.81
C SER A 53 -5.71 16.61 -3.14
N SER A 54 -6.26 16.19 -2.01
CA SER A 54 -6.02 14.89 -1.37
C SER A 54 -6.11 13.71 -2.34
N TYR A 55 -6.88 13.85 -3.43
CA TYR A 55 -7.01 12.87 -4.50
C TYR A 55 -5.66 12.46 -5.12
N LEU A 56 -4.65 13.34 -5.10
CA LEU A 56 -3.29 13.05 -5.56
C LEU A 56 -2.66 11.82 -4.86
N TRP A 57 -3.03 11.61 -3.60
CA TRP A 57 -2.40 10.63 -2.72
C TRP A 57 -3.08 9.26 -2.73
N ARG A 58 -4.19 9.11 -3.47
CA ARG A 58 -5.08 7.92 -3.45
C ARG A 58 -4.35 6.60 -3.70
N ASN A 59 -3.29 6.61 -4.51
CA ASN A 59 -2.51 5.43 -4.86
C ASN A 59 -1.22 5.29 -4.04
N ILE A 60 -0.85 6.31 -3.25
CA ILE A 60 0.34 6.29 -2.36
C ILE A 60 -0.06 5.86 -0.94
N ILE A 61 -1.14 6.43 -0.39
CA ILE A 61 -1.61 6.14 0.97
C ILE A 61 -1.80 4.64 1.28
N PRO A 62 -2.27 3.76 0.36
CA PRO A 62 -2.48 2.34 0.70
C PRO A 62 -1.21 1.65 1.21
N HIS A 63 -0.04 2.08 0.71
CA HIS A 63 1.26 1.55 1.11
C HIS A 63 1.68 2.00 2.51
N LEU A 64 1.08 3.08 3.01
CA LEU A 64 1.49 3.78 4.24
C LEU A 64 0.54 3.58 5.42
N ILE A 65 -0.69 3.10 5.17
CA ILE A 65 -1.67 2.74 6.22
C ILE A 65 -1.06 1.84 7.32
N PRO A 66 -0.25 0.81 7.01
CA PRO A 66 0.36 -0.03 8.05
C PRO A 66 1.37 0.72 8.94
N TYR A 67 1.90 1.85 8.48
CA TYR A 67 3.04 2.56 9.09
C TYR A 67 2.65 3.82 9.87
N GLY A 68 1.37 4.20 9.82
CA GLY A 68 0.90 5.37 10.56
C GLY A 68 -0.53 5.78 10.25
N ARG A 69 -0.99 6.79 10.98
CA ARG A 69 -2.24 7.50 10.76
C ARG A 69 -2.04 8.44 9.56
N CYS A 70 -2.48 8.00 8.39
CA CYS A 70 -2.38 8.76 7.14
C CYS A 70 -3.49 9.81 7.08
N ILE A 71 -3.13 11.08 6.94
CA ILE A 71 -4.04 12.22 6.89
C ILE A 71 -3.69 13.03 5.64
N ALA A 72 -4.61 13.16 4.69
CA ALA A 72 -4.40 13.99 3.50
C ALA A 72 -5.42 15.12 3.45
N LEU A 73 -4.97 16.36 3.62
CA LEU A 73 -5.85 17.52 3.59
C LEU A 73 -6.04 18.05 2.16
N ASP A 74 -7.21 18.62 1.91
CA ASP A 74 -7.42 19.55 0.80
C ASP A 74 -7.06 20.96 1.28
N LEU A 75 -6.07 21.61 0.67
CA LEU A 75 -5.72 23.00 0.97
C LEU A 75 -6.95 23.91 0.81
N ILE A 76 -6.99 25.01 1.57
CA ILE A 76 -8.07 26.00 1.45
C ILE A 76 -8.26 26.43 -0.02
N GLY A 77 -9.50 26.52 -0.49
CA GLY A 77 -9.82 26.80 -1.90
C GLY A 77 -9.63 25.65 -2.88
N HIS A 78 -9.18 24.48 -2.44
CA HIS A 78 -8.92 23.30 -3.27
C HIS A 78 -9.80 22.12 -2.86
N GLY A 79 -9.94 21.15 -3.77
CA GLY A 79 -10.72 19.94 -3.53
C GLY A 79 -12.11 20.22 -2.96
N GLN A 80 -12.44 19.57 -1.85
CA GLN A 80 -13.69 19.74 -1.11
C GLN A 80 -13.62 20.79 0.00
N SER A 81 -12.44 21.37 0.28
CA SER A 81 -12.32 22.50 1.20
C SER A 81 -13.08 23.73 0.68
N ASP A 82 -13.57 24.54 1.63
CA ASP A 82 -14.27 25.77 1.30
C ASP A 82 -13.34 26.75 0.55
N SER A 83 -13.94 27.65 -0.23
CA SER A 83 -13.24 28.66 -1.03
C SER A 83 -13.72 30.05 -0.62
N PRO A 84 -13.20 30.59 0.50
CA PRO A 84 -13.61 31.90 1.00
C PRO A 84 -13.06 33.03 0.11
N GLN A 85 -13.61 34.23 0.26
CA GLN A 85 -13.14 35.42 -0.47
C GLN A 85 -11.87 35.99 0.19
N ILE A 86 -10.75 35.29 0.00
CA ILE A 86 -9.41 35.67 0.48
C ILE A 86 -8.42 35.78 -0.70
N GLU A 87 -7.17 36.14 -0.42
CA GLU A 87 -6.15 36.28 -1.45
C GLU A 87 -5.56 34.95 -1.92
N PHE A 88 -5.57 33.91 -1.08
CA PHE A 88 -4.92 32.61 -1.33
C PHE A 88 -3.40 32.74 -1.49
N SER A 89 -2.80 33.71 -0.79
CA SER A 89 -1.34 33.85 -0.73
C SER A 89 -0.70 32.62 -0.07
N VAL A 90 0.61 32.42 -0.27
CA VAL A 90 1.35 31.35 0.43
C VAL A 90 1.19 31.47 1.95
N ARG A 91 1.12 32.70 2.46
CA ARG A 91 0.88 32.99 3.88
C ARG A 91 -0.50 32.56 4.35
N ASP A 92 -1.54 32.79 3.56
CA ASP A 92 -2.89 32.32 3.87
C ASP A 92 -2.88 30.79 3.99
N HIS A 93 -2.32 30.10 2.99
CA HIS A 93 -2.23 28.64 3.01
C HIS A 93 -1.45 28.11 4.22
N LEU A 94 -0.36 28.78 4.62
CA LEU A 94 0.43 28.41 5.79
C LEU A 94 -0.33 28.59 7.12
N ASP A 95 -1.12 29.67 7.27
CA ASP A 95 -1.96 29.89 8.46
C ASP A 95 -3.03 28.80 8.59
N TYR A 96 -3.72 28.47 7.49
CA TYR A 96 -4.71 27.39 7.48
C TYR A 96 -4.08 26.03 7.78
N LEU A 97 -2.92 25.71 7.19
CA LEU A 97 -2.20 24.46 7.46
C LEU A 97 -1.77 24.37 8.93
N THR A 98 -1.22 25.44 9.49
CA THR A 98 -0.75 25.48 10.88
C THR A 98 -1.91 25.24 11.84
N LYS A 99 -3.02 25.95 11.66
CA LYS A 99 -4.23 25.77 12.49
C LYS A 99 -4.89 24.42 12.30
N PHE A 100 -4.88 23.87 11.09
CA PHE A 100 -5.35 22.50 10.84
C PHE A 100 -4.56 21.48 11.67
N ILE A 101 -3.23 21.60 11.68
CA ILE A 101 -2.34 20.74 12.48
C ILE A 101 -2.60 20.90 13.98
N GLU A 102 -2.79 22.14 14.46
CA GLU A 102 -3.11 22.44 15.85
C GLU A 102 -4.45 21.85 16.30
N ILE A 103 -5.52 22.04 15.50
CA ILE A 103 -6.87 21.60 15.85
C ILE A 103 -6.99 20.08 15.88
N LEU A 104 -6.32 19.38 14.95
CA LEU A 104 -6.26 17.92 14.97
C LEU A 104 -5.23 17.36 15.96
N ASP A 105 -4.53 18.24 16.68
CA ASP A 105 -3.46 17.95 17.64
C ASP A 105 -2.43 16.95 17.08
N LEU A 106 -1.98 17.16 15.84
CA LEU A 106 -1.06 16.23 15.20
C LEU A 106 0.34 16.38 15.82
N LYS A 107 0.91 15.25 16.25
CA LYS A 107 2.25 15.18 16.84
C LYS A 107 3.13 14.20 16.10
N ASP A 108 4.44 14.41 16.20
CA ASP A 108 5.47 13.50 15.65
C ASP A 108 5.24 13.20 14.15
N ILE A 109 5.06 14.27 13.38
CA ILE A 109 4.53 14.26 12.02
C ILE A 109 5.62 13.87 11.02
N LEU A 110 5.31 12.87 10.18
CA LEU A 110 6.00 12.70 8.90
C LEU A 110 5.22 13.49 7.84
N ILE A 111 5.84 14.51 7.25
CA ILE A 111 5.23 15.28 6.17
C ILE A 111 5.55 14.61 4.84
N VAL A 112 4.53 14.36 4.02
CA VAL A 112 4.64 13.92 2.63
C VAL A 112 4.12 15.04 1.73
N GLY A 113 4.98 15.69 0.95
CA GLY A 113 4.62 16.91 0.21
C GLY A 113 4.94 16.87 -1.27
N HIS A 114 4.14 17.58 -2.07
CA HIS A 114 4.37 17.80 -3.51
C HIS A 114 4.28 19.28 -3.85
N SER A 115 5.24 19.81 -4.62
CA SER A 115 5.21 21.21 -5.09
C SER A 115 4.97 22.22 -3.94
N TRP A 116 3.99 23.12 -4.05
CA TRP A 116 3.60 24.04 -3.00
C TRP A 116 3.33 23.36 -1.65
N GLY A 117 2.83 22.11 -1.66
CA GLY A 117 2.57 21.37 -0.45
C GLY A 117 3.82 21.05 0.36
N ILE A 118 4.93 20.70 -0.29
CA ILE A 118 6.21 20.56 0.43
C ILE A 118 6.77 21.92 0.84
N THR A 119 6.63 22.97 0.03
CA THR A 119 7.06 24.33 0.42
C THR A 119 6.38 24.78 1.72
N LEU A 120 5.07 24.58 1.84
CA LEU A 120 4.29 24.86 3.04
C LEU A 120 4.70 23.95 4.21
N GLY A 121 4.89 22.66 3.93
CA GLY A 121 5.34 21.67 4.93
C GLY A 121 6.70 22.00 5.53
N VAL A 122 7.67 22.42 4.71
CA VAL A 122 9.00 22.87 5.17
C VAL A 122 8.89 24.16 5.97
N ALA A 123 8.06 25.12 5.54
CA ALA A 123 7.84 26.35 6.31
C ALA A 123 7.26 26.06 7.70
N TYR A 124 6.31 25.13 7.80
CA TYR A 124 5.80 24.65 9.09
C TYR A 124 6.89 23.95 9.90
N ALA A 125 7.63 23.03 9.28
CA ALA A 125 8.66 22.23 9.94
C ALA A 125 9.80 23.07 10.53
N LYS A 126 10.30 24.06 9.76
CA LYS A 126 11.32 25.01 10.19
C LYS A 126 10.95 25.74 11.49
N ASN A 127 9.66 26.06 11.67
CA ASN A 127 9.16 26.74 12.87
C ASN A 127 8.72 25.78 13.98
N ASN A 128 8.66 24.47 13.72
CA ASN A 128 8.08 23.47 14.63
C ASN A 128 8.90 22.16 14.67
N GLU A 129 10.23 22.25 14.62
CA GLU A 129 11.12 21.10 14.43
C GLU A 129 10.83 19.92 15.37
N LYS A 130 10.54 20.20 16.64
CA LYS A 130 10.23 19.18 17.66
C LYS A 130 8.99 18.34 17.34
N ASN A 131 8.10 18.84 16.49
CA ASN A 131 6.88 18.16 16.10
C ASN A 131 7.04 17.33 14.82
N ILE A 132 8.22 17.35 14.20
CA ILE A 132 8.48 16.72 12.91
C ILE A 132 9.48 15.59 13.10
N ARG A 133 9.08 14.39 12.68
CA ARG A 133 10.01 13.25 12.61
C ARG A 133 10.74 13.15 11.30
N GLY A 134 10.14 13.64 10.21
CA GLY A 134 10.70 13.47 8.87
C GLY A 134 9.94 14.20 7.78
N LEU A 135 10.60 14.35 6.64
CA LEU A 135 10.02 14.94 5.42
C LEU A 135 10.23 13.97 4.25
N SER A 136 9.19 13.73 3.46
CA SER A 136 9.27 13.02 2.20
C SER A 136 8.61 13.84 1.10
N TYR A 137 9.25 13.97 -0.06
CA TYR A 137 8.75 14.89 -1.07
C TYR A 137 9.24 14.63 -2.48
N PHE A 138 8.52 15.23 -3.43
CA PHE A 138 8.84 15.28 -4.85
C PHE A 138 8.38 16.62 -5.44
N GLU A 139 9.04 17.03 -6.53
CA GLU A 139 8.92 18.36 -7.13
C GLU A 139 9.02 19.53 -6.12
N PRO A 140 10.01 19.58 -5.20
CA PRO A 140 10.23 20.74 -4.34
C PRO A 140 10.80 21.93 -5.13
N MET A 141 10.72 23.12 -4.52
CA MET A 141 11.51 24.29 -4.94
C MET A 141 12.85 24.25 -4.21
N LEU A 142 13.96 24.25 -4.95
CA LEU A 142 15.32 24.21 -4.40
C LEU A 142 15.92 25.62 -4.29
N GLY A 143 15.21 26.52 -3.62
CA GLY A 143 15.47 27.97 -3.63
C GLY A 143 14.60 28.71 -4.64
N ALA A 144 14.63 30.04 -4.54
CA ALA A 144 14.04 30.93 -5.54
C ALA A 144 14.82 30.86 -6.87
N TRP A 145 14.16 31.20 -7.97
CA TRP A 145 14.81 31.33 -9.27
C TRP A 145 15.25 32.77 -9.49
N ASP A 146 16.53 33.00 -9.72
CA ASP A 146 17.09 34.34 -9.92
C ASP A 146 16.62 34.96 -11.24
N SER A 147 16.27 34.12 -12.22
CA SER A 147 15.76 34.55 -13.51
C SER A 147 14.71 33.58 -14.08
N TRP A 148 14.04 34.00 -15.15
CA TRP A 148 13.06 33.17 -15.85
C TRP A 148 13.67 31.96 -16.55
N GLU A 149 14.95 32.04 -16.92
CA GLU A 149 15.70 30.98 -17.60
C GLU A 149 16.01 29.80 -16.65
N GLU A 150 16.05 30.04 -15.34
CA GLU A 150 16.25 29.00 -14.34
C GLU A 150 14.97 28.24 -13.99
N PHE A 151 13.81 28.89 -14.12
CA PHE A 151 12.51 28.24 -13.97
C PHE A 151 12.23 27.31 -15.15
N ASN A 152 11.84 26.05 -14.90
CA ASN A 152 11.61 25.05 -15.95
C ASN A 152 12.74 25.03 -17.00
N PRO A 153 13.99 24.77 -16.59
CA PRO A 153 15.16 25.13 -17.38
C PRO A 153 15.31 24.31 -18.68
N ASP A 154 14.62 23.18 -18.78
CA ASP A 154 14.60 22.33 -19.99
C ASP A 154 13.31 22.51 -20.81
N ASN A 155 12.46 23.50 -20.48
CA ASN A 155 11.17 23.73 -21.14
C ASN A 155 10.85 25.22 -21.36
N PRO A 156 11.41 25.84 -22.42
CA PRO A 156 11.13 27.24 -22.77
C PRO A 156 9.65 27.53 -23.04
N GLN A 157 8.89 26.54 -23.54
CA GLN A 157 7.46 26.70 -23.76
C GLN A 157 6.71 26.86 -22.43
N ALA A 158 7.09 26.10 -21.41
CA ALA A 158 6.56 26.27 -20.06
C ALA A 158 6.91 27.65 -19.50
N GLN A 159 8.14 28.13 -19.67
CA GLN A 159 8.54 29.48 -19.24
C GLN A 159 7.63 30.57 -19.84
N GLU A 160 7.43 30.57 -21.15
CA GLU A 160 6.56 31.55 -21.83
C GLU A 160 5.09 31.42 -21.40
N THR A 161 4.64 30.20 -21.13
CA THR A 161 3.27 29.94 -20.65
C THR A 161 3.07 30.51 -19.25
N PHE A 162 4.03 30.31 -18.34
CA PHE A 162 3.97 30.87 -16.98
C PHE A 162 4.17 32.39 -16.95
N LYS A 163 4.93 32.98 -17.88
CA LYS A 163 4.98 34.45 -18.05
C LYS A 163 3.61 35.03 -18.37
N LYS A 164 2.85 34.39 -19.27
CA LYS A 164 1.47 34.79 -19.58
C LYS A 164 0.52 34.58 -18.40
N PHE A 165 0.67 33.48 -17.67
CA PHE A 165 -0.11 33.26 -16.46
C PHE A 165 0.14 34.32 -15.38
N ARG A 166 1.33 34.92 -15.35
CA ARG A 166 1.70 36.01 -14.43
C ARG A 166 1.50 37.42 -14.99
N SER A 167 0.93 37.56 -16.19
CA SER A 167 0.59 38.85 -16.78
C SER A 167 -0.88 39.20 -16.54
N GLU A 168 -1.32 40.36 -17.06
CA GLU A 168 -2.72 40.78 -17.04
C GLU A 168 -3.65 39.76 -17.76
N GLU A 169 -3.13 38.97 -18.70
CA GLU A 169 -3.87 37.91 -19.40
C GLU A 169 -4.15 36.70 -18.50
N GLY A 170 -3.34 36.50 -17.45
CA GLY A 170 -3.39 35.32 -16.60
C GLY A 170 -4.74 35.08 -15.95
N TRP A 171 -5.45 36.16 -15.59
CA TRP A 171 -6.80 36.03 -15.04
C TRP A 171 -7.75 35.38 -16.04
N ASP A 172 -7.76 35.85 -17.29
CA ASP A 172 -8.64 35.30 -18.31
C ASP A 172 -8.28 33.84 -18.63
N LEU A 173 -6.98 33.54 -18.80
CA LEU A 173 -6.50 32.20 -19.12
C LEU A 173 -6.81 31.17 -18.02
N ILE A 174 -6.63 31.54 -16.76
CA ILE A 174 -6.79 30.60 -15.63
C ILE A 174 -8.21 30.62 -15.07
N VAL A 175 -8.78 31.80 -14.81
CA VAL A 175 -10.07 31.94 -14.13
C VAL A 175 -11.23 31.78 -15.10
N ASN A 176 -11.21 32.50 -16.22
CA ASN A 176 -12.33 32.45 -17.17
C ASN A 176 -12.27 31.18 -18.04
N GLN A 177 -11.08 30.84 -18.55
CA GLN A 177 -10.90 29.74 -19.52
C GLN A 177 -10.45 28.41 -18.90
N ASN A 178 -10.04 28.36 -17.63
CA ASN A 178 -9.61 27.14 -16.94
C ASN A 178 -8.44 26.38 -17.59
N ILE A 179 -7.63 27.06 -18.43
CA ILE A 179 -6.57 26.42 -19.23
C ILE A 179 -5.53 25.73 -18.34
N PHE A 180 -5.19 26.35 -17.21
CA PHE A 180 -4.20 25.80 -16.28
C PHE A 180 -4.56 24.39 -15.82
N LEU A 181 -5.83 24.14 -15.54
CA LEU A 181 -6.28 22.85 -15.04
C LEU A 181 -6.56 21.88 -16.20
N GLU A 182 -7.36 22.29 -17.19
CA GLU A 182 -7.86 21.41 -18.24
C GLU A 182 -6.82 21.03 -19.31
N GLN A 183 -5.78 21.86 -19.50
CA GLN A 183 -4.79 21.66 -20.55
C GLN A 183 -3.38 21.47 -20.00
N ILE A 184 -3.02 22.14 -18.91
CA ILE A 184 -1.66 22.06 -18.37
C ILE A 184 -1.56 20.96 -17.30
N PHE A 185 -2.23 21.13 -16.15
CA PHE A 185 -2.07 20.26 -14.99
C PHE A 185 -2.44 18.80 -15.26
N VAL A 186 -3.60 18.53 -15.86
CA VAL A 186 -4.06 17.14 -16.13
C VAL A 186 -3.28 16.43 -17.25
N ASN A 187 -2.35 17.12 -17.91
CA ASN A 187 -1.44 16.56 -18.91
C ASN A 187 0.03 16.64 -18.46
N ALA A 188 0.31 17.01 -17.19
CA ALA A 188 1.65 17.14 -16.63
C ALA A 188 2.18 15.84 -16.00
N SER A 189 1.78 14.69 -16.57
CA SER A 189 2.24 13.33 -16.23
C SER A 189 2.72 12.62 -17.49
N ILE A 190 3.63 11.66 -17.36
CA ILE A 190 4.06 10.81 -18.49
C ILE A 190 2.89 9.96 -18.98
N ARG A 191 2.20 9.30 -18.06
CA ARG A 191 1.02 8.53 -18.40
C ARG A 191 -0.14 9.45 -18.74
N LYS A 192 -1.03 8.96 -19.59
CA LYS A 192 -2.27 9.67 -19.89
C LYS A 192 -3.27 9.42 -18.75
N LEU A 193 -3.74 10.49 -18.12
CA LEU A 193 -4.84 10.38 -17.15
C LEU A 193 -6.14 9.98 -17.86
N SER A 194 -6.91 9.09 -17.25
CA SER A 194 -8.23 8.70 -17.74
C SER A 194 -9.21 9.88 -17.65
N PRO A 195 -10.31 9.88 -18.43
CA PRO A 195 -11.33 10.94 -18.33
C PRO A 195 -11.86 11.14 -16.91
N GLU A 196 -12.02 10.04 -16.16
CA GLU A 196 -12.48 10.07 -14.77
C GLU A 196 -11.44 10.71 -13.84
N GLU A 197 -10.16 10.39 -14.02
CA GLU A 197 -9.07 11.00 -13.25
C GLU A 197 -8.97 12.50 -13.50
N LYS A 198 -9.09 12.91 -14.77
CA LYS A 198 -9.11 14.35 -15.14
C LYS A 198 -10.31 15.05 -14.50
N GLU A 199 -11.48 14.43 -14.56
CA GLU A 199 -12.71 14.99 -13.96
C GLU A 199 -12.58 15.15 -12.44
N ASN A 200 -11.93 14.23 -11.74
CA ASN A 200 -11.70 14.37 -10.29
C ASN A 200 -10.81 15.58 -9.95
N TYR A 201 -9.87 15.95 -10.81
CA TYR A 201 -9.11 17.19 -10.66
C TYR A 201 -9.89 18.44 -11.07
N ILE A 202 -10.73 18.36 -12.12
CA ILE A 202 -11.45 19.50 -12.69
C ILE A 202 -12.69 19.87 -11.86
N LYS A 203 -13.41 18.89 -11.34
CA LYS A 203 -14.69 19.04 -10.64
C LYS A 203 -14.68 20.11 -9.54
N PRO A 204 -13.67 20.19 -8.65
CA PRO A 204 -13.57 21.25 -7.64
C PRO A 204 -13.55 22.68 -8.20
N PHE A 205 -13.17 22.86 -9.46
CA PHE A 205 -12.94 24.17 -10.08
C PHE A 205 -13.91 24.46 -11.24
N LYS A 206 -15.07 23.79 -11.30
CA LYS A 206 -16.09 24.09 -12.31
C LYS A 206 -16.68 25.49 -12.19
N SER A 207 -16.74 26.04 -10.98
CA SER A 207 -17.18 27.42 -10.74
C SER A 207 -16.01 28.40 -10.91
N ILE A 208 -16.24 29.47 -11.68
CA ILE A 208 -15.29 30.58 -11.87
C ILE A 208 -14.81 31.13 -10.52
N ALA A 209 -15.72 31.26 -9.54
CA ALA A 209 -15.40 31.79 -8.22
C ALA A 209 -14.34 30.98 -7.46
N ARG A 210 -14.20 29.68 -7.75
CA ARG A 210 -13.22 28.80 -7.09
C ARG A 210 -11.83 28.86 -7.72
N ARG A 211 -11.71 29.44 -8.92
CA ARG A 211 -10.44 29.46 -9.68
C ARG A 211 -9.48 30.57 -9.25
N LYS A 212 -9.88 31.48 -8.35
CA LYS A 212 -8.97 32.49 -7.78
C LYS A 212 -7.76 31.82 -7.13
N ALA A 213 -7.96 30.73 -6.37
CA ALA A 213 -6.88 29.97 -5.74
C ALA A 213 -5.92 29.36 -6.77
N VAL A 214 -6.46 28.84 -7.89
CA VAL A 214 -5.67 28.30 -9.01
C VAL A 214 -4.85 29.39 -9.69
N TRP A 215 -5.45 30.57 -9.92
CA TRP A 215 -4.77 31.72 -10.52
C TRP A 215 -3.66 32.27 -9.64
N LYS A 216 -3.86 32.28 -8.32
CA LYS A 216 -2.90 32.80 -7.36
C LYS A 216 -1.61 31.96 -7.29
N ALA A 217 -1.71 30.63 -7.41
CA ALA A 217 -0.57 29.72 -7.33
C ALA A 217 0.62 30.08 -8.27
N PRO A 218 0.44 30.34 -9.58
CA PRO A 218 1.55 30.80 -10.42
C PRO A 218 2.00 32.23 -10.12
N GLN A 219 1.15 33.12 -9.56
CA GLN A 219 1.58 34.46 -9.14
C GLN A 219 2.58 34.42 -7.99
N GLU A 220 2.44 33.41 -7.11
CA GLU A 220 3.27 33.28 -5.92
C GLU A 220 4.62 32.63 -6.18
N LEU A 221 4.88 32.06 -7.38
CA LEU A 221 6.18 31.44 -7.68
C LEU A 221 7.34 32.45 -7.50
N PRO A 222 8.42 32.11 -6.77
CA PRO A 222 9.51 33.05 -6.51
C PRO A 222 10.47 33.10 -7.71
N ILE A 223 10.12 33.87 -8.74
CA ILE A 223 10.89 33.97 -9.99
C ILE A 223 11.34 35.42 -10.18
N ALA A 224 12.63 35.62 -10.50
CA ALA A 224 13.22 36.92 -10.77
C ALA A 224 12.95 37.94 -9.65
N GLY A 225 13.10 37.50 -8.39
CA GLY A 225 12.95 38.35 -7.21
C GLY A 225 11.50 38.70 -6.80
N SER A 226 10.48 38.07 -7.42
CA SER A 226 9.07 38.38 -7.13
C SER A 226 8.19 37.13 -7.00
N PRO A 227 7.24 37.10 -6.04
CA PRO A 227 7.05 38.07 -4.96
C PRO A 227 8.13 37.99 -3.89
N GLN A 228 8.60 39.13 -3.37
CA GLN A 228 9.73 39.18 -2.44
C GLN A 228 9.51 38.34 -1.18
N GLU A 229 8.32 38.39 -0.56
CA GLU A 229 8.01 37.60 0.64
C GLU A 229 8.13 36.09 0.39
N VAL A 230 7.77 35.63 -0.81
CA VAL A 230 7.86 34.20 -1.16
C VAL A 230 9.28 33.79 -1.54
N VAL A 231 10.05 34.70 -2.16
CA VAL A 231 11.49 34.50 -2.39
C VAL A 231 12.20 34.26 -1.07
N GLU A 232 12.02 35.16 -0.10
CA GLU A 232 12.60 35.04 1.24
C GLU A 232 12.17 33.73 1.93
N LEU A 233 10.88 33.39 1.86
CA LEU A 233 10.36 32.15 2.45
C LEU A 233 11.01 30.90 1.85
N VAL A 234 11.11 30.82 0.52
CA VAL A 234 11.63 29.63 -0.18
C VAL A 234 13.14 29.50 0.01
N ASP A 235 13.89 30.60 -0.03
CA ASP A 235 15.34 30.58 0.22
C ASP A 235 15.67 30.22 1.66
N ASP A 236 14.92 30.74 2.64
CA ASP A 236 15.07 30.36 4.03
C ASP A 236 14.74 28.89 4.25
N ASN A 237 13.67 28.39 3.61
CA ASN A 237 13.28 26.99 3.67
C ASN A 237 14.38 26.09 3.11
N PHE A 238 14.92 26.41 1.93
CA PHE A 238 15.97 25.61 1.32
C PHE A 238 17.27 25.67 2.11
N THR A 239 17.60 26.83 2.69
CA THR A 239 18.74 26.99 3.61
C THR A 239 18.59 26.10 4.83
N TRP A 240 17.42 26.08 5.45
CA TRP A 240 17.12 25.22 6.58
C TRP A 240 17.17 23.72 6.22
N GLN A 241 16.62 23.32 5.07
CA GLN A 241 16.67 21.91 4.61
C GLN A 241 18.10 21.40 4.43
N LYS A 242 19.04 22.26 4.03
CA LYS A 242 20.47 21.89 3.93
C LYS A 242 21.12 21.64 5.29
N GLN A 243 20.60 22.24 6.37
CA GLN A 243 21.24 22.27 7.69
C GLN A 243 20.56 21.35 8.72
N THR A 244 19.27 21.06 8.56
CA THR A 244 18.49 20.29 9.52
C THR A 244 18.96 18.85 9.68
N HIS A 245 18.84 18.32 10.89
CA HIS A 245 19.08 16.90 11.20
C HIS A 245 17.82 16.03 11.03
N ILE A 246 16.67 16.64 10.75
CA ILE A 246 15.44 15.91 10.48
C ILE A 246 15.66 15.07 9.21
N PRO A 247 15.42 13.75 9.25
CA PRO A 247 15.54 12.89 8.07
C PRO A 247 14.65 13.37 6.92
N GLN A 248 15.20 13.36 5.71
CA GLN A 248 14.53 13.75 4.48
C GLN A 248 14.61 12.64 3.42
N LEU A 249 13.53 12.40 2.68
CA LEU A 249 13.48 11.52 1.52
C LEU A 249 13.02 12.32 0.29
N PHE A 250 13.90 12.47 -0.69
CA PHE A 250 13.64 13.23 -1.90
C PHE A 250 13.55 12.30 -3.12
N PHE A 251 12.34 12.15 -3.63
CA PHE A 251 12.08 11.48 -4.91
C PHE A 251 12.26 12.45 -6.08
N TYR A 252 13.04 12.06 -7.08
CA TYR A 252 13.33 12.90 -8.24
C TYR A 252 13.31 12.11 -9.55
N THR A 253 13.04 12.81 -10.65
CA THR A 253 13.02 12.29 -12.02
C THR A 253 14.01 13.05 -12.91
N THR A 254 14.18 12.61 -14.15
CA THR A 254 14.94 13.34 -15.18
C THR A 254 14.28 13.16 -16.55
N PRO A 255 13.78 14.22 -17.19
CA PRO A 255 13.69 15.59 -16.69
C PRO A 255 12.72 15.74 -15.51
N ALA A 256 12.75 16.91 -14.87
CA ALA A 256 11.83 17.35 -13.83
C ALA A 256 11.37 18.78 -14.14
N ALA A 257 10.29 19.27 -13.52
CA ALA A 257 9.76 20.59 -13.84
C ALA A 257 10.55 21.72 -13.17
N PHE A 258 10.93 21.56 -11.89
CA PHE A 258 11.46 22.67 -11.11
C PHE A 258 12.97 22.71 -10.92
N PHE A 259 13.69 21.64 -11.26
CA PHE A 259 15.12 21.55 -11.02
C PHE A 259 15.80 20.64 -12.04
N LYS A 260 17.12 20.80 -12.16
CA LYS A 260 18.00 19.87 -12.87
C LYS A 260 18.48 18.77 -11.95
N THR A 261 18.76 17.60 -12.53
CA THR A 261 19.37 16.45 -11.85
C THR A 261 20.65 16.82 -11.09
N GLU A 262 21.47 17.72 -11.63
CA GLU A 262 22.71 18.14 -10.97
C GLU A 262 22.45 18.96 -9.70
N GLN A 263 21.40 19.79 -9.66
CA GLN A 263 21.00 20.51 -8.44
C GLN A 263 20.56 19.53 -7.34
N VAL A 264 19.83 18.47 -7.70
CA VAL A 264 19.42 17.41 -6.76
C VAL A 264 20.64 16.68 -6.19
N LYS A 265 21.59 16.31 -7.05
CA LYS A 265 22.83 15.64 -6.63
C LYS A 265 23.69 16.55 -5.74
N GLU A 266 23.77 17.84 -6.05
CA GLU A 266 24.49 18.81 -5.21
C GLU A 266 23.82 18.94 -3.85
N PHE A 267 22.49 19.07 -3.81
CA PHE A 267 21.73 19.10 -2.57
C PHE A 267 21.98 17.86 -1.70
N GLY A 268 21.96 16.66 -2.28
CA GLY A 268 22.27 15.42 -1.56
C GLY A 268 23.73 15.29 -1.09
N LYS A 269 24.68 16.05 -1.65
CA LYS A 269 26.07 16.12 -1.15
C LYS A 269 26.20 17.02 0.06
N VAL A 270 25.45 18.12 0.10
CA VAL A 270 25.55 19.13 1.17
C VAL A 270 24.63 18.83 2.35
N ALA A 271 23.48 18.21 2.11
CA ALA A 271 22.47 17.92 3.13
C ALA A 271 22.59 16.47 3.63
N SER A 272 23.32 16.27 4.73
CA SER A 272 23.59 14.92 5.29
C SER A 272 22.34 14.16 5.74
N SER A 273 21.21 14.84 5.97
CA SER A 273 19.93 14.26 6.36
C SER A 273 19.08 13.77 5.19
N VAL A 274 19.50 14.02 3.94
CA VAL A 274 18.71 13.73 2.74
C VAL A 274 19.10 12.39 2.12
N SER A 275 18.10 11.53 1.95
CA SER A 275 18.15 10.33 1.11
C SER A 275 17.53 10.64 -0.26
N LEU A 276 18.26 10.38 -1.34
CA LEU A 276 17.78 10.59 -2.70
C LEU A 276 17.21 9.29 -3.30
N TYR A 277 16.04 9.36 -3.93
CA TYR A 277 15.40 8.24 -4.62
C TYR A 277 15.10 8.62 -6.07
N TYR A 278 15.71 7.93 -7.03
CA TYR A 278 15.49 8.19 -8.45
C TYR A 278 14.33 7.35 -9.01
N LEU A 279 13.31 8.01 -9.57
CA LEU A 279 12.11 7.37 -10.11
C LEU A 279 12.22 7.04 -11.61
N GLY A 280 13.10 7.70 -12.35
CA GLY A 280 13.20 7.56 -13.80
C GLY A 280 12.87 8.86 -14.55
N GLU A 281 12.24 8.72 -15.71
CA GLU A 281 11.75 9.88 -16.48
C GLU A 281 10.57 10.55 -15.77
N GLY A 282 10.36 11.84 -15.93
CA GLY A 282 9.23 12.52 -15.29
C GLY A 282 8.87 13.85 -15.93
N ILE A 283 7.77 14.41 -15.44
CA ILE A 283 7.36 15.78 -15.77
C ILE A 283 7.12 16.54 -14.47
N TYR A 284 5.94 16.39 -13.86
CA TYR A 284 5.56 17.12 -12.65
C TYR A 284 4.69 16.27 -11.70
N ASN A 285 3.71 15.53 -12.23
CA ASN A 285 2.79 14.72 -11.41
C ASN A 285 3.37 13.33 -11.09
N HIS A 286 4.47 13.28 -10.34
CA HIS A 286 5.15 12.01 -10.01
C HIS A 286 4.26 11.03 -9.24
N ALA A 287 3.32 11.54 -8.44
CA ALA A 287 2.33 10.72 -7.75
C ALA A 287 1.40 9.97 -8.71
N GLU A 288 1.19 10.47 -9.92
CA GLU A 288 0.39 9.78 -10.93
C GLU A 288 1.22 8.77 -11.72
N ASP A 289 2.48 9.08 -12.00
CA ASP A 289 3.37 8.21 -12.78
C ASP A 289 3.96 7.07 -11.93
N TYR A 290 4.31 7.33 -10.68
CA TYR A 290 5.08 6.45 -9.79
C TYR A 290 4.46 6.24 -8.38
N PRO A 291 3.14 6.09 -8.22
CA PRO A 291 2.52 6.03 -6.90
C PRO A 291 3.02 4.85 -6.05
N ASP A 292 3.29 3.70 -6.67
CA ASP A 292 3.70 2.50 -5.94
C ASP A 292 5.18 2.56 -5.53
N GLU A 293 6.04 3.09 -6.39
CA GLU A 293 7.46 3.33 -6.10
C GLU A 293 7.60 4.35 -4.98
N ILE A 294 6.83 5.44 -5.04
CA ILE A 294 6.80 6.47 -3.98
C ILE A 294 6.27 5.86 -2.68
N GLY A 295 5.13 5.18 -2.71
CA GLY A 295 4.53 4.57 -1.52
C GLY A 295 5.44 3.54 -0.85
N ARG A 296 6.06 2.64 -1.63
CA ARG A 296 7.03 1.66 -1.11
C ARG A 296 8.31 2.32 -0.61
N GLY A 297 8.85 3.30 -1.35
CA GLY A 297 10.07 4.00 -0.95
C GLY A 297 9.89 4.74 0.37
N ILE A 298 8.73 5.35 0.61
CA ILE A 298 8.41 5.98 1.91
C ILE A 298 8.31 4.90 3.00
N ALA A 299 7.62 3.78 2.75
CA ALA A 299 7.50 2.70 3.73
C ALA A 299 8.87 2.13 4.13
N GLU A 300 9.73 1.82 3.15
CA GLU A 300 11.12 1.39 3.36
C GLU A 300 11.90 2.39 4.21
N TRP A 301 11.78 3.67 3.86
CA TRP A 301 12.47 4.74 4.55
C TRP A 301 11.99 4.91 5.99
N ILE A 302 10.68 4.75 6.26
CA ILE A 302 10.15 4.75 7.63
C ILE A 302 10.75 3.59 8.43
N ILE A 303 10.79 2.38 7.86
CA ILE A 303 11.35 1.18 8.52
C ILE A 303 12.82 1.38 8.88
N ASN A 304 13.58 2.00 7.98
CA ASN A 304 15.02 2.18 8.17
C ASN A 304 15.38 3.31 9.13
N ASN A 305 14.58 4.39 9.18
CA ASN A 305 14.91 5.60 9.96
C ASN A 305 14.22 5.65 11.33
N TYR A 306 13.10 4.96 11.49
CA TYR A 306 12.38 4.93 12.75
C TYR A 306 12.39 3.50 13.27
N SER A 307 12.76 3.33 14.54
CA SER A 307 12.38 2.14 15.29
C SER A 307 10.85 2.14 15.36
N ILE A 308 10.20 1.58 14.34
CA ILE A 308 8.76 1.38 14.35
C ILE A 308 8.53 0.44 15.52
N ASP A 309 7.87 0.95 16.57
CA ASP A 309 7.35 0.10 17.64
C ASP A 309 6.66 -1.09 17.00
N LYS A 310 7.08 -2.29 17.40
CA LYS A 310 6.80 -3.62 16.83
C LYS A 310 5.30 -3.96 16.76
N ALA A 311 4.51 -3.17 16.04
CA ALA A 311 3.05 -3.23 15.96
C ALA A 311 2.53 -3.13 14.52
N ILE A 312 3.40 -3.39 13.53
CA ILE A 312 2.94 -3.83 12.20
C ILE A 312 2.92 -5.36 12.24
N PRO A 313 1.81 -6.03 11.85
CA PRO A 313 1.86 -7.45 11.57
C PRO A 313 2.85 -7.63 10.42
N LYS A 314 4.07 -8.06 10.74
CA LYS A 314 5.07 -8.35 9.72
C LYS A 314 4.46 -9.35 8.74
N PHE A 315 4.63 -9.12 7.44
CA PHE A 315 4.12 -10.01 6.39
C PHE A 315 4.47 -11.46 6.71
N SER A 316 3.44 -12.29 6.91
CA SER A 316 3.58 -13.71 7.24
C SER A 316 3.32 -14.54 5.99
N LEU A 317 4.24 -15.47 5.71
CA LEU A 317 4.11 -16.41 4.60
C LEU A 317 3.06 -17.49 4.85
N TYR A 318 2.70 -17.70 6.12
CA TYR A 318 1.95 -18.87 6.58
C TYR A 318 0.48 -18.58 6.97
N THR A 319 0.18 -17.37 7.46
CA THR A 319 -1.03 -17.07 8.24
C THR A 319 -2.34 -17.61 7.63
N ASN A 320 -2.59 -17.37 6.34
CA ASN A 320 -3.88 -17.73 5.73
C ASN A 320 -4.00 -19.23 5.48
N ILE A 321 -2.94 -19.87 5.00
CA ILE A 321 -2.96 -21.32 4.72
C ILE A 321 -2.98 -22.12 6.02
N HIS A 322 -2.24 -21.68 7.05
CA HIS A 322 -2.24 -22.32 8.36
C HIS A 322 -3.59 -22.24 9.06
N LYS A 323 -4.35 -21.15 8.90
CA LYS A 323 -5.75 -21.09 9.37
C LYS A 323 -6.63 -22.16 8.71
N ALA A 324 -6.47 -22.37 7.40
CA ALA A 324 -7.20 -23.42 6.68
C ALA A 324 -6.81 -24.81 7.18
N ILE A 325 -5.51 -25.08 7.35
CA ILE A 325 -5.02 -26.36 7.87
C ILE A 325 -5.54 -26.62 9.28
N ARG A 326 -5.46 -25.65 10.19
CA ARG A 326 -5.98 -25.78 11.56
C ARG A 326 -7.45 -26.14 11.56
N LYS A 327 -8.25 -25.45 10.73
CA LYS A 327 -9.68 -25.76 10.59
C LYS A 327 -9.90 -27.21 10.18
N GLU A 328 -9.22 -27.69 9.13
CA GLU A 328 -9.39 -29.06 8.64
C GLU A 328 -8.95 -30.10 9.68
N ILE A 329 -7.83 -29.87 10.39
CA ILE A 329 -7.39 -30.74 11.48
C ILE A 329 -8.45 -30.83 12.57
N PHE A 330 -8.98 -29.69 13.06
CA PHE A 330 -10.00 -29.70 14.11
C PHE A 330 -11.32 -30.36 13.67
N LEU A 331 -11.75 -30.12 12.43
CA LEU A 331 -12.93 -30.79 11.87
C LEU A 331 -12.74 -32.30 11.80
N MET A 332 -11.58 -32.75 11.33
CA MET A 332 -11.25 -34.17 11.27
C MET A 332 -11.14 -34.80 12.66
N CYS A 333 -10.55 -34.12 13.64
CA CYS A 333 -10.48 -34.63 15.02
C CYS A 333 -11.88 -34.80 15.60
N SER A 334 -12.76 -33.81 15.40
CA SER A 334 -14.15 -33.88 15.86
C SER A 334 -14.94 -34.98 15.17
N TRP A 335 -14.70 -35.25 13.89
CA TRP A 335 -15.40 -36.30 13.15
C TRP A 335 -14.87 -37.69 13.52
N ALA A 336 -13.55 -37.86 13.62
CA ALA A 336 -12.90 -39.12 13.99
C ALA A 336 -13.40 -39.65 15.36
N GLY A 337 -13.70 -38.76 16.31
CA GLY A 337 -14.20 -39.14 17.63
C GLY A 337 -15.67 -39.57 17.67
N ARG A 338 -16.44 -39.40 16.58
CA ARG A 338 -17.89 -39.69 16.57
C ARG A 338 -18.37 -40.56 15.40
N ILE A 339 -17.49 -40.86 14.46
CA ILE A 339 -17.83 -41.61 13.25
C ILE A 339 -18.38 -42.99 13.59
N ASP A 340 -19.46 -43.42 12.90
CA ASP A 340 -19.93 -44.80 12.97
C ASP A 340 -19.13 -45.66 11.98
N PHE A 341 -18.18 -46.43 12.51
CA PHE A 341 -17.34 -47.34 11.73
C PHE A 341 -18.11 -48.47 11.05
N PHE A 342 -19.37 -48.71 11.40
CA PHE A 342 -20.23 -49.70 10.75
C PHE A 342 -21.07 -49.12 9.61
N ASP A 343 -21.18 -47.79 9.50
CA ASP A 343 -21.79 -47.13 8.36
C ASP A 343 -20.78 -46.99 7.21
N LYS A 344 -20.95 -47.82 6.18
CA LYS A 344 -20.10 -47.80 4.97
C LYS A 344 -20.11 -46.45 4.24
N ASN A 345 -21.23 -45.74 4.25
CA ASN A 345 -21.36 -44.45 3.59
C ASN A 345 -20.65 -43.36 4.40
N GLU A 346 -20.76 -43.40 5.73
CA GLU A 346 -20.05 -42.45 6.59
C GLU A 346 -18.53 -42.66 6.52
N THR A 347 -18.08 -43.91 6.64
CA THR A 347 -16.66 -44.29 6.55
C THR A 347 -16.02 -43.94 5.21
N GLN A 348 -16.73 -44.13 4.09
CA GLN A 348 -16.26 -43.70 2.77
C GLN A 348 -16.08 -42.17 2.68
N LYS A 349 -17.03 -41.39 3.21
CA LYS A 349 -16.92 -39.92 3.24
C LYS A 349 -15.79 -39.45 4.14
N PHE A 350 -15.63 -40.07 5.30
CA PHE A 350 -14.52 -39.77 6.21
C PHE A 350 -13.18 -40.08 5.56
N LEU A 351 -13.03 -41.25 4.93
CA LEU A 351 -11.80 -41.63 4.22
C LEU A 351 -11.49 -40.65 3.08
N GLN A 352 -12.50 -40.20 2.33
CA GLN A 352 -12.31 -39.21 1.28
C GLN A 352 -11.83 -37.86 1.84
N GLN A 353 -12.47 -37.35 2.90
CA GLN A 353 -12.04 -36.09 3.54
C GLN A 353 -10.65 -36.22 4.16
N PHE A 354 -10.35 -37.37 4.78
CA PHE A 354 -9.04 -37.66 5.35
C PHE A 354 -7.95 -37.63 4.27
N LYS A 355 -8.18 -38.25 3.10
CA LYS A 355 -7.26 -38.18 1.96
C LYS A 355 -7.06 -36.74 1.45
N SER A 356 -8.12 -35.93 1.42
CA SER A 356 -8.00 -34.51 1.08
C SER A 356 -7.15 -33.73 2.10
N LEU A 357 -7.30 -34.01 3.40
CA LEU A 357 -6.42 -33.46 4.43
C LEU A 357 -4.97 -33.91 4.22
N LEU A 358 -4.71 -35.20 4.02
CA LEU A 358 -3.35 -35.71 3.77
C LEU A 358 -2.69 -35.02 2.56
N SER A 359 -3.43 -34.84 1.46
CA SER A 359 -2.93 -34.10 0.30
C SER A 359 -2.58 -32.66 0.65
N LEU A 360 -3.46 -31.95 1.37
CA LEU A 360 -3.22 -30.57 1.80
C LEU A 360 -1.95 -30.45 2.63
N LEU A 361 -1.73 -31.34 3.60
CA LEU A 361 -0.55 -31.30 4.47
C LEU A 361 0.74 -31.61 3.70
N ARG A 362 0.70 -32.61 2.80
CA ARG A 362 1.84 -32.97 1.94
C ARG A 362 2.21 -31.85 0.96
N ASP A 363 1.21 -31.27 0.31
CA ASP A 363 1.42 -30.17 -0.63
C ASP A 363 1.97 -28.93 0.09
N HIS A 364 1.50 -28.66 1.30
CA HIS A 364 2.01 -27.58 2.14
C HIS A 364 3.51 -27.74 2.45
N SER A 365 3.90 -28.87 3.03
CA SER A 365 5.30 -29.15 3.37
C SER A 365 6.21 -29.16 2.12
N LYS A 366 5.71 -29.68 1.00
CA LYS A 366 6.44 -29.64 -0.28
C LYS A 366 6.68 -28.21 -0.78
N HIS A 367 5.71 -27.32 -0.62
CA HIS A 367 5.87 -25.91 -0.97
C HIS A 367 6.91 -25.23 -0.06
N GLU A 368 6.91 -25.53 1.24
CA GLU A 368 7.94 -25.05 2.16
C GLU A 368 9.33 -25.55 1.80
N ASP A 369 9.46 -26.84 1.51
CA ASP A 369 10.72 -27.44 1.05
C ASP A 369 11.24 -26.77 -0.23
N THR A 370 10.34 -26.32 -1.10
CA THR A 370 10.68 -25.71 -2.38
C THR A 370 11.03 -24.21 -2.25
N PHE A 371 10.28 -23.46 -1.44
CA PHE A 371 10.34 -21.99 -1.44
C PHE A 371 10.91 -21.40 -0.16
N ILE A 372 10.79 -22.08 0.97
CA ILE A 372 11.18 -21.57 2.29
C ILE A 372 12.49 -22.19 2.77
N HIS A 373 12.62 -23.51 2.72
CA HIS A 373 13.84 -24.23 3.13
C HIS A 373 15.12 -23.69 2.46
N PRO A 374 15.14 -23.39 1.14
CA PRO A 374 16.34 -22.83 0.52
C PRO A 374 16.75 -21.48 1.10
N LEU A 375 15.81 -20.69 1.63
CA LEU A 375 16.12 -19.41 2.29
C LEU A 375 16.84 -19.66 3.61
N LEU A 376 16.30 -20.56 4.43
CA LEU A 376 16.88 -20.90 5.73
C LEU A 376 18.28 -21.53 5.55
N GLN A 377 18.41 -22.45 4.60
CA GLN A 377 19.66 -23.13 4.28
C GLN A 377 20.72 -22.15 3.77
N LYS A 378 20.36 -21.24 2.85
CA LYS A 378 21.27 -20.25 2.27
C LYS A 378 21.90 -19.34 3.33
N LYS A 379 21.20 -19.08 4.43
CA LYS A 379 21.67 -18.24 5.54
C LYS A 379 22.26 -19.05 6.70
N GLY A 380 22.27 -20.38 6.61
CA GLY A 380 22.79 -21.25 7.67
C GLY A 380 21.99 -21.14 8.97
N LEU A 381 20.68 -20.95 8.88
CA LEU A 381 19.82 -20.74 10.04
C LEU A 381 19.55 -22.06 10.77
N VAL A 382 19.52 -22.01 12.11
CA VAL A 382 19.30 -23.19 12.97
C VAL A 382 17.92 -23.81 12.71
N GLU A 383 16.94 -22.95 12.41
CA GLU A 383 15.56 -23.33 12.11
C GLU A 383 15.47 -24.29 10.92
N PHE A 384 16.43 -24.26 9.97
CA PHE A 384 16.46 -25.19 8.84
C PHE A 384 16.54 -26.66 9.28
N ASN A 385 17.49 -27.00 10.15
CA ASN A 385 17.70 -28.39 10.55
C ASN A 385 16.53 -28.92 11.38
N LEU A 386 15.92 -28.06 12.21
CA LEU A 386 14.75 -28.42 13.00
C LEU A 386 13.56 -28.70 12.08
N LEU A 387 13.25 -27.78 11.17
CA LEU A 387 12.12 -27.89 10.25
C LEU A 387 12.27 -29.09 9.29
N HIS A 388 13.47 -29.30 8.76
CA HIS A 388 13.76 -30.41 7.86
C HIS A 388 13.53 -31.78 8.53
N ASN A 389 14.02 -31.97 9.75
CA ASN A 389 13.81 -33.22 10.49
C ASN A 389 12.34 -33.42 10.87
N GLU A 390 11.66 -32.33 11.27
CA GLU A 390 10.23 -32.39 11.59
C GLU A 390 9.38 -32.79 10.38
N HIS A 391 9.68 -32.30 9.17
CA HIS A 391 8.96 -32.69 7.95
C HIS A 391 9.05 -34.20 7.69
N GLU A 392 10.24 -34.80 7.85
CA GLU A 392 10.42 -36.24 7.67
C GLU A 392 9.63 -37.06 8.70
N GLU A 393 9.66 -36.66 9.98
CA GLU A 393 8.90 -37.32 11.05
C GLU A 393 7.39 -37.20 10.86
N LEU A 394 6.90 -36.03 10.44
CA LEU A 394 5.48 -35.78 10.20
C LEU A 394 4.98 -36.57 8.99
N GLU A 395 5.74 -36.66 7.90
CA GLU A 395 5.35 -37.47 6.74
C GLU A 395 5.22 -38.96 7.12
N GLN A 396 6.15 -39.50 7.92
CA GLN A 396 6.05 -40.87 8.38
C GLN A 396 4.77 -41.10 9.22
N LYS A 397 4.43 -40.15 10.11
CA LYS A 397 3.18 -40.22 10.88
C LYS A 397 1.94 -40.18 9.99
N LEU A 398 1.95 -39.39 8.91
CA LEU A 398 0.85 -39.38 7.93
C LEU A 398 0.65 -40.75 7.27
N VAL A 399 1.75 -41.40 6.86
CA VAL A 399 1.73 -42.76 6.29
C VAL A 399 1.18 -43.78 7.31
N ASP A 400 1.62 -43.69 8.57
CA ASP A 400 1.18 -44.60 9.62
C ASP A 400 -0.32 -44.45 9.92
N LEU A 401 -0.83 -43.21 9.96
CA LEU A 401 -2.24 -42.92 10.14
C LEU A 401 -3.10 -43.43 8.98
N GLU A 402 -2.65 -43.23 7.74
CA GLU A 402 -3.33 -43.74 6.54
C GLU A 402 -3.43 -45.26 6.57
N ASN A 403 -2.33 -45.95 6.89
CA ASN A 403 -2.30 -47.40 7.04
C ASN A 403 -3.21 -47.90 8.18
N LEU A 404 -3.21 -47.19 9.32
CA LEU A 404 -4.02 -47.57 10.48
C LEU A 404 -5.52 -47.40 10.21
N LEU A 405 -5.92 -46.31 9.53
CA LEU A 405 -7.30 -46.11 9.10
C LEU A 405 -7.75 -47.21 8.13
N HIS A 406 -6.93 -47.54 7.13
CA HIS A 406 -7.21 -48.63 6.20
C HIS A 406 -7.38 -49.97 6.92
N LYS A 407 -6.47 -50.32 7.84
CA LYS A 407 -6.59 -51.54 8.65
C LYS A 407 -7.86 -51.59 9.50
N SER A 408 -8.29 -50.44 10.04
CA SER A 408 -9.53 -50.36 10.81
C SER A 408 -10.76 -50.59 9.91
N LEU A 409 -10.84 -49.91 8.77
CA LEU A 409 -11.98 -49.96 7.85
C LEU A 409 -12.11 -51.30 7.11
N ASP A 410 -10.98 -51.91 6.74
CA ASP A 410 -10.93 -53.14 5.97
C ASP A 410 -10.91 -54.41 6.85
N SER A 411 -11.01 -54.26 8.18
CA SER A 411 -10.95 -55.39 9.12
C SER A 411 -12.14 -56.34 8.93
N PRO A 412 -11.90 -57.66 8.72
CA PRO A 412 -12.98 -58.65 8.63
C PRO A 412 -13.65 -58.90 9.99
N ASP A 413 -12.94 -58.64 11.10
CA ASP A 413 -13.48 -58.71 12.46
C ASP A 413 -13.89 -57.30 12.92
N LYS A 414 -15.18 -57.15 13.22
CA LYS A 414 -15.79 -55.88 13.66
C LYS A 414 -15.26 -55.38 15.00
N THR A 415 -14.87 -56.27 15.90
CA THR A 415 -14.32 -55.92 17.22
C THR A 415 -12.91 -55.37 17.05
N ILE A 416 -12.08 -56.05 16.26
CA ILE A 416 -10.72 -55.59 15.92
C ILE A 416 -10.78 -54.27 15.15
N GLY A 417 -11.72 -54.13 14.22
CA GLY A 417 -11.93 -52.89 13.47
C GLY A 417 -12.23 -51.71 14.39
N LEU A 418 -13.11 -51.91 15.39
CA LEU A 418 -13.47 -50.91 16.39
C LEU A 418 -12.29 -50.57 17.32
N GLU A 419 -11.51 -51.55 17.76
CA GLU A 419 -10.30 -51.30 18.56
C GLU A 419 -9.28 -50.46 17.79
N LEU A 420 -8.96 -50.86 16.54
CA LEU A 420 -8.07 -50.12 15.66
C LEU A 420 -8.60 -48.71 15.36
N SER A 421 -9.91 -48.54 15.34
CA SER A 421 -10.54 -47.24 15.13
C SER A 421 -10.29 -46.26 16.30
N ASN A 422 -10.31 -46.78 17.52
CA ASN A 422 -9.95 -46.01 18.71
C ASN A 422 -8.46 -45.69 18.73
N VAL A 423 -7.61 -46.63 18.33
CA VAL A 423 -6.16 -46.38 18.18
C VAL A 423 -5.93 -45.28 17.13
N PHE A 424 -6.61 -45.35 15.98
CA PHE A 424 -6.55 -44.32 14.95
C PHE A 424 -6.93 -42.94 15.50
N TYR A 425 -8.04 -42.85 16.24
CA TYR A 425 -8.47 -41.59 16.83
C TYR A 425 -7.42 -40.99 17.77
N LEU A 426 -6.85 -41.81 18.65
CA LEU A 426 -5.82 -41.36 19.61
C LEU A 426 -4.53 -40.92 18.89
N GLU A 427 -4.06 -41.70 17.93
CA GLU A 427 -2.88 -41.37 17.13
C GLU A 427 -3.12 -40.12 16.26
N PHE A 428 -4.32 -39.96 15.71
CA PHE A 428 -4.67 -38.77 14.93
C PHE A 428 -4.72 -37.51 15.81
N CYS A 429 -5.24 -37.60 17.04
CA CYS A 429 -5.19 -36.50 17.99
C CYS A 429 -3.76 -36.15 18.41
N HIS A 430 -2.91 -37.16 18.60
CA HIS A 430 -1.50 -36.96 18.91
C HIS A 430 -0.76 -36.32 17.74
N PHE A 431 -1.00 -36.79 16.50
CA PHE A 431 -0.52 -36.15 15.28
C PHE A 431 -0.98 -34.70 15.18
N ALA A 432 -2.27 -34.42 15.39
CA ALA A 432 -2.83 -33.08 15.35
C ALA A 432 -2.12 -32.15 16.34
N SER A 433 -1.86 -32.60 17.57
CA SER A 433 -1.08 -31.84 18.55
C SER A 433 0.33 -31.51 18.05
N ASN A 434 1.03 -32.48 17.48
CA ASN A 434 2.38 -32.29 16.95
C ASN A 434 2.37 -31.34 15.74
N TYR A 435 1.40 -31.49 14.85
CA TYR A 435 1.27 -30.62 13.67
C TYR A 435 0.91 -29.18 14.06
N LEU A 436 0.09 -28.97 15.07
CA LEU A 436 -0.19 -27.63 15.61
C LEU A 436 1.07 -26.97 16.20
N HIS A 437 1.94 -27.76 16.84
CA HIS A 437 3.24 -27.28 17.32
C HIS A 437 4.15 -26.88 16.15
N HIS A 438 4.21 -27.71 15.11
CA HIS A 438 4.94 -27.43 13.88
C HIS A 438 4.47 -26.11 13.22
N LEU A 439 3.17 -25.94 12.99
CA LEU A 439 2.62 -24.69 12.44
C LEU A 439 2.95 -23.46 13.31
N HIS A 440 2.98 -23.63 14.64
CA HIS A 440 3.36 -22.56 15.55
C HIS A 440 4.84 -22.18 15.40
N PHE A 441 5.73 -23.18 15.32
CA PHE A 441 7.17 -22.96 15.11
C PHE A 441 7.42 -22.20 13.81
N GLU A 442 6.71 -22.54 12.74
CA GLU A 442 6.80 -21.82 11.47
C GLU A 442 6.35 -20.35 11.56
N GLU A 443 5.17 -20.11 12.14
CA GLU A 443 4.61 -18.77 12.26
C GLU A 443 5.39 -17.85 13.20
N VAL A 444 6.09 -18.43 14.18
CA VAL A 444 6.79 -17.67 15.23
C VAL A 444 8.29 -17.66 14.98
N ASP A 445 8.93 -18.82 15.02
CA ASP A 445 10.39 -18.93 15.01
C ASP A 445 10.94 -18.78 13.59
N VAL A 446 10.37 -19.51 12.63
CA VAL A 446 10.80 -19.44 11.22
C VAL A 446 10.51 -18.05 10.64
N MET A 447 9.31 -17.52 10.82
CA MET A 447 9.00 -16.15 10.38
C MET A 447 9.91 -15.11 11.05
N ALA A 448 10.18 -15.24 12.36
CA ALA A 448 11.09 -14.32 13.02
C ALA A 448 12.51 -14.43 12.45
N ALA A 449 12.98 -15.63 12.12
CA ALA A 449 14.27 -15.87 11.49
C ALA A 449 14.33 -15.26 10.08
N LEU A 450 13.29 -15.45 9.28
CA LEU A 450 13.17 -14.86 7.96
C LEU A 450 13.16 -13.33 8.04
N HIS A 451 12.33 -12.73 8.90
CA HIS A 451 12.29 -11.27 9.07
C HIS A 451 13.57 -10.66 9.65
N ARG A 452 14.43 -11.46 10.31
CA ARG A 452 15.76 -11.01 10.76
C ARG A 452 16.78 -10.99 9.62
N ASN A 453 16.59 -11.80 8.58
CA ASN A 453 17.61 -12.09 7.57
C ASN A 453 17.24 -11.65 6.15
N TYR A 454 15.97 -11.33 5.91
CA TYR A 454 15.40 -10.93 4.64
C TYR A 454 14.50 -9.72 4.83
N ASP A 455 14.53 -8.80 3.89
CA ASP A 455 13.58 -7.70 3.86
C ASP A 455 12.18 -8.17 3.40
N GLN A 456 11.17 -7.33 3.64
CA GLN A 456 9.78 -7.68 3.31
C GLN A 456 9.56 -7.88 1.80
N PHE A 457 10.34 -7.22 0.92
CA PHE A 457 10.20 -7.36 -0.53
C PHE A 457 10.84 -8.64 -1.05
N GLU A 458 11.96 -9.07 -0.48
CA GLU A 458 12.53 -10.38 -0.75
C GLU A 458 11.51 -11.49 -0.43
N LEU A 459 10.85 -11.42 0.73
CA LEU A 459 9.82 -12.38 1.10
C LEU A 459 8.57 -12.30 0.21
N LEU A 460 8.17 -11.10 -0.21
CA LEU A 460 7.06 -10.93 -1.17
C LEU A 460 7.39 -11.51 -2.55
N ARG A 461 8.63 -11.40 -3.04
CA ARG A 461 9.06 -12.00 -4.31
C ARG A 461 9.00 -13.53 -4.25
N ILE A 462 9.37 -14.13 -3.12
CA ILE A 462 9.24 -15.57 -2.91
C ILE A 462 7.76 -15.99 -2.96
N MET A 463 6.89 -15.25 -2.29
CA MET A 463 5.45 -15.48 -2.37
C MET A 463 4.90 -15.33 -3.81
N GLU A 464 5.43 -14.39 -4.59
CA GLU A 464 5.06 -14.24 -6.00
C GLU A 464 5.54 -15.42 -6.86
N GLN A 465 6.75 -15.94 -6.60
CA GLN A 465 7.26 -17.15 -7.26
C GLN A 465 6.41 -18.37 -6.94
N PHE A 466 6.04 -18.55 -5.66
CA PHE A 466 5.10 -19.59 -5.22
C PHE A 466 3.75 -19.47 -5.95
N LYS A 467 3.15 -18.28 -5.99
CA LYS A 467 1.89 -18.06 -6.71
C LYS A 467 1.99 -18.39 -8.19
N LYS A 468 3.12 -18.09 -8.84
CA LYS A 468 3.37 -18.39 -10.25
C LYS A 468 3.62 -19.87 -10.53
N SER A 469 4.06 -20.64 -9.54
CA SER A 469 4.26 -22.09 -9.71
C SER A 469 2.96 -22.89 -9.62
N GLN A 470 1.88 -22.30 -9.09
CA GLN A 470 0.59 -22.98 -8.96
C GLN A 470 -0.23 -22.91 -10.25
N THR A 471 -0.91 -24.00 -10.56
CA THR A 471 -1.98 -24.02 -11.54
C THR A 471 -3.22 -23.28 -11.03
N ILE A 472 -4.13 -22.93 -11.94
CA ILE A 472 -5.41 -22.28 -11.60
C ILE A 472 -6.24 -23.16 -10.67
N GLU A 473 -6.26 -24.48 -10.89
CA GLU A 473 -7.04 -25.42 -10.08
C GLU A 473 -6.46 -25.62 -8.67
N GLU A 474 -5.14 -25.66 -8.53
CA GLU A 474 -4.47 -25.67 -7.22
C GLU A 474 -4.73 -24.37 -6.44
N THR A 475 -4.69 -23.24 -7.15
CA THR A 475 -5.00 -21.93 -6.58
C THR A 475 -6.44 -21.87 -6.07
N LYS A 476 -7.41 -22.31 -6.88
CA LYS A 476 -8.83 -22.38 -6.48
C LYS A 476 -9.02 -23.28 -5.27
N THR A 477 -8.39 -24.45 -5.25
CA THR A 477 -8.46 -25.39 -4.12
C THR A 477 -7.93 -24.76 -2.83
N SER A 478 -6.78 -24.10 -2.91
CA SER A 478 -6.18 -23.40 -1.76
C SER A 478 -7.06 -22.26 -1.27
N LEU A 479 -7.56 -21.42 -2.19
CA LEU A 479 -8.42 -20.29 -1.85
C LEU A 479 -9.74 -20.72 -1.23
N LYS A 480 -10.33 -21.83 -1.69
CA LYS A 480 -11.52 -22.43 -1.08
C LYS A 480 -11.30 -22.70 0.41
N GLY A 481 -10.20 -23.36 0.75
CA GLY A 481 -9.82 -23.63 2.15
C GLY A 481 -9.61 -22.34 2.92
N ILE A 482 -8.82 -21.42 2.36
CA ILE A 482 -8.49 -20.12 2.98
C ILE A 482 -9.75 -19.31 3.29
N PHE A 483 -10.61 -19.02 2.32
CA PHE A 483 -11.82 -18.19 2.54
C PHE A 483 -12.71 -18.76 3.64
N SER A 484 -12.79 -20.08 3.71
CA SER A 484 -13.59 -20.78 4.71
C SER A 484 -13.03 -20.71 6.15
N SER A 485 -11.85 -20.11 6.34
CA SER A 485 -11.08 -20.11 7.59
C SER A 485 -10.60 -18.73 8.07
N ILE A 486 -10.77 -17.69 7.25
CA ILE A 486 -10.32 -16.32 7.54
C ILE A 486 -11.50 -15.38 7.82
N ASN A 487 -11.21 -14.19 8.35
CA ASN A 487 -12.25 -13.20 8.67
C ASN A 487 -12.57 -12.25 7.48
N PRO A 488 -13.64 -11.43 7.54
CA PRO A 488 -14.03 -10.54 6.43
C PRO A 488 -12.94 -9.60 5.90
N TYR A 489 -12.11 -9.06 6.78
CA TYR A 489 -11.05 -8.13 6.39
C TYR A 489 -9.91 -8.86 5.69
N GLU A 490 -9.58 -10.07 6.16
CA GLU A 490 -8.59 -10.93 5.52
C GLU A 490 -9.08 -11.39 4.14
N SER A 491 -10.35 -11.79 4.02
CA SER A 491 -10.97 -12.15 2.75
C SER A 491 -10.92 -11.00 1.75
N LEU A 492 -11.26 -9.78 2.19
CA LEU A 492 -11.16 -8.59 1.37
C LEU A 492 -9.72 -8.33 0.91
N PHE A 493 -8.74 -8.47 1.81
CA PHE A 493 -7.33 -8.28 1.47
C PHE A 493 -6.86 -9.30 0.41
N VAL A 494 -7.21 -10.58 0.58
CA VAL A 494 -6.91 -11.64 -0.40
C VAL A 494 -7.57 -11.34 -1.75
N LEU A 495 -8.87 -11.02 -1.77
CA LEU A 495 -9.59 -10.68 -3.00
C LEU A 495 -9.01 -9.44 -3.69
N SER A 496 -8.67 -8.39 -2.95
CA SER A 496 -8.06 -7.17 -3.52
C SER A 496 -6.68 -7.44 -4.13
N SER A 497 -5.92 -8.38 -3.56
CA SER A 497 -4.62 -8.80 -4.10
C SER A 497 -4.78 -9.61 -5.39
N ILE A 498 -5.79 -10.48 -5.45
CA ILE A 498 -6.13 -11.29 -6.63
C ILE A 498 -6.64 -10.40 -7.75
N GLN A 499 -7.52 -9.43 -7.45
CA GLN A 499 -8.11 -8.51 -8.42
C GLN A 499 -7.05 -7.80 -9.27
N LYS A 500 -5.90 -7.47 -8.66
CA LYS A 500 -4.76 -6.82 -9.33
C LYS A 500 -3.92 -7.78 -10.17
N ALA A 501 -4.04 -9.08 -9.94
CA ALA A 501 -3.14 -10.10 -10.47
C ALA A 501 -3.76 -10.98 -11.58
N VAL A 502 -5.10 -11.02 -11.70
CA VAL A 502 -5.79 -11.92 -12.63
C VAL A 502 -6.81 -11.19 -13.52
N PRO A 503 -7.15 -11.73 -14.72
CA PRO A 503 -8.20 -11.18 -15.57
C PRO A 503 -9.57 -11.11 -14.87
N CYS A 504 -10.43 -10.17 -15.30
CA CYS A 504 -11.73 -9.91 -14.68
C CYS A 504 -12.62 -11.17 -14.58
N ASP A 505 -12.70 -11.97 -15.65
CA ASP A 505 -13.54 -13.18 -15.66
C ASP A 505 -13.10 -14.20 -14.60
N LEU A 506 -11.78 -14.38 -14.43
CA LEU A 506 -11.21 -15.24 -13.40
C LEU A 506 -11.40 -14.65 -12.00
N PHE A 507 -11.31 -13.31 -11.86
CA PHE A 507 -11.60 -12.64 -10.59
C PHE A 507 -13.06 -12.83 -10.16
N MET A 508 -14.02 -12.72 -11.08
CA MET A 508 -15.43 -12.95 -10.80
C MET A 508 -15.71 -14.41 -10.40
N GLU A 509 -15.06 -15.37 -11.08
CA GLU A 509 -15.12 -16.78 -10.68
C GLU A 509 -14.61 -16.99 -9.25
N LEU A 510 -13.51 -16.34 -8.87
CA LEU A 510 -12.94 -16.43 -7.52
C LEU A 510 -13.78 -15.69 -6.46
N CYS A 511 -14.52 -14.65 -6.85
CA CYS A 511 -15.51 -14.01 -5.97
C CYS A 511 -16.67 -14.94 -5.66
N GLU A 512 -17.22 -15.63 -6.67
CA GLU A 512 -18.26 -16.64 -6.45
C GLU A 512 -17.75 -17.80 -5.59
N LEU A 513 -16.50 -18.23 -5.81
CA LEU A 513 -15.86 -19.21 -4.94
C LEU A 513 -15.80 -18.72 -3.48
N ALA A 514 -15.38 -17.49 -3.23
CA ALA A 514 -15.34 -16.91 -1.88
C ALA A 514 -16.75 -16.88 -1.26
N LYS A 515 -17.75 -16.41 -2.01
CA LYS A 515 -19.15 -16.34 -1.58
C LYS A 515 -19.72 -17.71 -1.18
N MET A 516 -19.40 -18.77 -1.92
CA MET A 516 -19.85 -20.13 -1.61
C MET A 516 -19.21 -20.72 -0.33
N ASN A 517 -18.09 -20.15 0.13
CA ASN A 517 -17.30 -20.73 1.22
C ASN A 517 -17.29 -19.88 2.50
N ILE A 518 -18.05 -18.79 2.53
CA ILE A 518 -18.25 -17.95 3.71
C ILE A 518 -19.73 -17.74 4.01
N SER A 519 -20.08 -17.35 5.24
CA SER A 519 -21.47 -17.08 5.60
C SER A 519 -22.02 -15.86 4.84
N GLU A 520 -23.33 -15.82 4.61
CA GLU A 520 -24.01 -14.68 3.98
C GLU A 520 -23.68 -13.35 4.65
N GLN A 521 -23.72 -13.27 5.98
CA GLN A 521 -23.33 -12.06 6.73
C GLN A 521 -21.86 -11.64 6.54
N HIS A 522 -20.97 -12.61 6.30
CA HIS A 522 -19.56 -12.34 6.00
C HIS A 522 -19.44 -11.81 4.57
N TRP A 523 -20.14 -12.43 3.62
CA TRP A 523 -20.20 -11.93 2.24
C TRP A 523 -20.81 -10.55 2.16
N GLU A 524 -21.90 -10.23 2.86
CA GLU A 524 -22.49 -8.89 2.89
C GLU A 524 -21.49 -7.80 3.30
N LYS A 525 -20.58 -8.10 4.24
CA LYS A 525 -19.52 -7.15 4.64
C LYS A 525 -18.48 -6.96 3.54
N ILE A 526 -18.12 -8.03 2.82
CA ILE A 526 -17.19 -7.95 1.69
C ILE A 526 -17.86 -7.26 0.51
N ASP A 527 -19.08 -7.66 0.15
CA ASP A 527 -19.89 -7.15 -0.94
C ASP A 527 -20.23 -5.68 -0.73
N ALA A 528 -20.54 -5.23 0.49
CA ALA A 528 -20.70 -3.81 0.78
C ALA A 528 -19.46 -2.99 0.41
N ILE A 529 -18.26 -3.58 0.53
CA ILE A 529 -16.96 -2.95 0.23
C ILE A 529 -16.56 -3.15 -1.25
N LEU A 530 -16.94 -4.29 -1.88
CA LEU A 530 -16.72 -4.58 -3.29
C LEU A 530 -17.74 -3.86 -4.22
N VAL A 531 -18.97 -3.68 -3.77
CA VAL A 531 -20.07 -2.97 -4.47
C VAL A 531 -19.90 -1.47 -4.33
N SER A 532 -19.40 -0.97 -3.19
CA SER A 532 -19.00 0.44 -3.12
C SER A 532 -17.90 0.77 -4.14
N THR A 533 -17.03 -0.20 -4.45
CA THR A 533 -15.97 -0.06 -5.47
C THR A 533 -16.42 -0.37 -6.91
N THR A 534 -17.63 -0.94 -7.15
CA THR A 534 -18.20 -1.19 -8.50
C THR A 534 -19.40 -0.31 -8.88
N LYS A 535 -20.18 0.23 -7.93
CA LYS A 535 -21.29 1.17 -8.22
C LYS A 535 -20.82 2.57 -8.61
N VAL A 536 -19.55 2.88 -8.44
CA VAL A 536 -18.93 4.14 -8.91
C VAL A 536 -18.48 4.02 -10.38
N ALA A 537 -18.52 2.82 -10.97
CA ALA A 537 -18.12 2.53 -12.36
C ALA A 537 -19.29 2.46 -13.37
N LYS A 538 -20.45 3.05 -13.07
CA LYS A 538 -21.58 3.19 -14.02
C LYS A 538 -22.01 4.63 -14.21
#